data_AF-A0A523ZEU1-F1
#
_entry.id   AF-A0A523ZEU1-F1
#
_cell.length_a   1.000
_cell.length_b   1.000
_cell.length_c   1.000
_cell.angle_alpha   90.00
_cell.angle_beta   90.00
_cell.angle_gamma   90.00
#
_symmetry.space_group_name_H-M   'P 1'
#
loop_
_entity.id
_entity.type
_entity.pdbx_description
1 polymer ?
#
loop_
_entity_poly.entity_id
_entity_poly.type
_entity_poly.pdbx_seq_one_letter_code
_entity_poly.pdbx_strand_id
1 'polypeptide(L)'
;MTKKVLLLTLLAIFLGFFMGRYFMPPTAPHEGMGMEEMRDHFVSQKDDMQKEMLASGNYRCCLEKPCIYCIEKTPGHGEGAACSCLEDVVEGRHPCGECIGEILEGHGNKFLAKYFARSIAEEVGKEYLKTIKQIVAQKYEIAVEEQI
;
A
#
# COMPACT_ATOMS: atom_id res chain seq x y z
N MET A 1 18.37 -49.91 -37.00
CA MET A 1 17.37 -49.44 -36.03
C MET A 1 16.01 -50.01 -36.42
N THR A 2 15.34 -50.78 -35.57
CA THR A 2 14.04 -51.39 -35.92
C THR A 2 12.94 -50.33 -35.94
N LYS A 3 11.92 -50.49 -36.80
CA LYS A 3 10.81 -49.52 -36.95
C LYS A 3 10.15 -49.15 -35.60
N LYS A 4 10.16 -50.07 -34.62
CA LYS A 4 9.64 -49.85 -33.26
C LYS A 4 10.47 -48.84 -32.46
N VAL A 5 11.79 -48.86 -32.59
CA VAL A 5 12.69 -47.93 -31.88
C VAL A 5 12.50 -46.51 -32.44
N LEU A 6 12.40 -46.36 -33.77
CA LEU A 6 12.14 -45.07 -34.41
C LEU A 6 10.80 -44.46 -33.96
N LEU A 7 9.74 -45.26 -33.88
CA LEU A 7 8.41 -44.80 -33.46
C LEU A 7 8.41 -44.31 -31.99
N LEU A 8 9.06 -45.04 -31.09
CA LEU A 8 9.16 -44.65 -29.67
C LEU A 8 9.98 -43.37 -29.48
N THR A 9 11.02 -43.18 -30.30
CA THR A 9 11.86 -41.97 -30.21
C THR A 9 11.06 -40.75 -30.66
N LEU A 10 10.30 -40.86 -31.75
CA LEU A 10 9.42 -39.78 -32.23
C LEU A 10 8.31 -39.45 -31.22
N LEU A 11 7.72 -40.46 -30.59
CA LEU A 11 6.66 -40.27 -29.60
C LEU A 11 7.17 -39.53 -28.36
N ALA A 12 8.38 -39.87 -27.89
CA ALA A 12 9.03 -39.20 -26.75
C ALA A 12 9.37 -37.73 -27.07
N ILE A 13 9.85 -37.44 -28.28
CA ILE A 13 10.11 -36.05 -28.72
C ILE A 13 8.82 -35.25 -28.79
N PHE A 14 7.74 -35.84 -29.31
CA PHE A 14 6.44 -35.18 -29.41
C PHE A 14 5.83 -34.89 -28.04
N LEU A 15 5.91 -35.86 -27.12
CA LEU A 15 5.49 -35.67 -25.72
C LEU A 15 6.35 -34.62 -25.00
N GLY A 16 7.66 -34.63 -25.20
CA GLY A 16 8.57 -33.62 -24.64
C GLY A 16 8.26 -32.20 -25.15
N PHE A 17 7.91 -32.07 -26.44
CA PHE A 17 7.53 -30.79 -27.03
C PHE A 17 6.20 -30.25 -26.49
N PHE A 18 5.21 -31.13 -26.33
CA PHE A 18 3.92 -30.74 -25.74
C PHE A 18 4.04 -30.42 -24.25
N MET A 19 4.76 -31.24 -23.47
CA MET A 19 5.03 -30.97 -22.05
C MET A 19 5.80 -29.67 -21.87
N GLY A 20 6.79 -29.38 -22.72
CA GLY A 20 7.58 -28.14 -22.66
C GLY A 20 6.74 -26.87 -22.84
N ARG A 21 5.66 -26.92 -23.64
CA ARG A 21 4.74 -25.78 -23.80
C ARG A 21 3.84 -25.52 -22.61
N TYR A 22 3.52 -26.54 -21.82
CA TYR A 22 2.76 -26.35 -20.57
C TYR A 22 3.64 -25.87 -19.41
N PHE A 23 4.97 -26.04 -19.52
CA PHE A 23 5.93 -25.65 -18.48
C PHE A 23 6.74 -24.38 -18.78
N MET A 24 6.54 -23.74 -19.94
CA MET A 24 7.07 -22.39 -20.15
C MET A 24 6.18 -21.41 -19.38
N PRO A 25 6.71 -20.73 -18.33
CA PRO A 25 5.98 -19.63 -17.73
C PRO A 25 5.73 -18.56 -18.81
N PRO A 26 4.55 -17.91 -18.84
CA PRO A 26 4.34 -16.79 -19.73
C PRO A 26 5.48 -15.80 -19.56
N THR A 27 6.11 -15.40 -20.66
CA THR A 27 7.10 -14.32 -20.70
C THR A 27 6.51 -13.12 -19.96
N ALA A 28 7.28 -12.56 -19.03
CA ALA A 28 6.81 -11.51 -18.13
C ALA A 28 6.12 -10.39 -18.94
N PRO A 29 4.92 -9.94 -18.55
CA PRO A 29 4.07 -9.04 -19.34
C PRO A 29 4.61 -7.60 -19.51
N HIS A 30 5.87 -7.36 -19.15
CA HIS A 30 6.46 -6.02 -19.06
C HIS A 30 7.49 -5.72 -20.16
N GLU A 31 7.81 -6.67 -21.04
CA GLU A 31 8.69 -6.40 -22.18
C GLU A 31 7.97 -5.51 -23.21
N GLY A 32 8.27 -4.20 -23.16
CA GLY A 32 7.83 -3.21 -24.16
C GLY A 32 6.97 -2.06 -23.63
N MET A 33 6.60 -2.07 -22.35
CA MET A 33 5.83 -0.97 -21.76
C MET A 33 6.69 0.28 -21.55
N GLY A 34 6.11 1.45 -21.86
CA GLY A 34 6.71 2.73 -21.53
C GLY A 34 6.66 3.02 -20.02
N MET A 35 7.51 3.93 -19.53
CA MET A 35 7.52 4.31 -18.10
C MET A 35 6.18 4.82 -17.58
N GLU A 36 5.46 5.60 -18.40
CA GLU A 36 4.14 6.10 -18.06
C GLU A 36 3.10 4.98 -17.95
N GLU A 37 3.12 4.04 -18.89
CA GLU A 37 2.23 2.88 -18.89
C GLU A 37 2.49 1.99 -17.68
N MET A 38 3.76 1.81 -17.29
CA MET A 38 4.13 1.09 -16.07
C MET A 38 3.64 1.81 -14.81
N ARG A 39 3.72 3.14 -14.76
CA ARG A 39 3.20 3.95 -13.65
C ARG A 39 1.68 3.75 -13.51
N ASP A 40 0.94 3.86 -14.61
CA ASP A 40 -0.52 3.74 -14.58
C ASP A 40 -0.96 2.32 -14.23
N HIS A 41 -0.25 1.32 -14.74
CA HIS A 41 -0.47 -0.08 -14.36
C HIS A 41 -0.23 -0.30 -12.86
N PHE A 42 0.86 0.25 -12.30
CA PHE A 42 1.14 0.16 -10.88
C PHE A 42 0.05 0.84 -10.02
N VAL A 43 -0.41 2.03 -10.42
CA VAL A 43 -1.49 2.74 -9.72
C VAL A 43 -2.78 1.91 -9.73
N SER A 44 -3.14 1.30 -10.86
CA SER A 44 -4.31 0.42 -10.96
C SER A 44 -4.20 -0.78 -10.03
N GLN A 45 -3.04 -1.47 -10.03
CA GLN A 45 -2.81 -2.61 -9.14
C GLN A 45 -2.87 -2.22 -7.67
N LYS A 46 -2.27 -1.07 -7.31
CA LYS A 46 -2.33 -0.48 -5.98
C LYS A 46 -3.78 -0.27 -5.52
N ASP A 47 -4.61 0.31 -6.38
CA ASP A 47 -6.01 0.60 -6.07
C ASP A 47 -6.83 -0.68 -5.87
N ASP A 48 -6.56 -1.74 -6.65
CA ASP A 48 -7.25 -3.02 -6.50
C ASP A 48 -6.87 -3.74 -5.21
N MET A 49 -5.58 -3.73 -4.84
CA MET A 49 -5.12 -4.24 -3.55
C MET A 49 -5.80 -3.51 -2.38
N GLN A 50 -5.92 -2.18 -2.47
CA GLN A 50 -6.58 -1.38 -1.43
C GLN A 50 -8.07 -1.73 -1.28
N LYS A 51 -8.78 -1.95 -2.39
CA LYS A 51 -10.19 -2.40 -2.35
C LYS A 51 -10.33 -3.77 -1.69
N GLU A 52 -9.45 -4.71 -2.01
CA GLU A 52 -9.47 -6.05 -1.40
C GLU A 52 -9.14 -6.01 0.10
N MET A 53 -8.13 -5.22 0.49
CA MET A 53 -7.79 -4.99 1.89
C MET A 53 -8.95 -4.30 2.64
N LEU A 54 -9.65 -3.36 2.01
CA LEU A 54 -10.83 -2.71 2.60
C LEU A 54 -11.97 -3.71 2.82
N ALA A 55 -12.27 -4.54 1.81
CA ALA A 55 -13.30 -5.57 1.92
C ALA A 55 -13.00 -6.60 3.00
N SER A 56 -11.72 -6.89 3.26
CA SER A 56 -11.27 -7.79 4.33
C SER A 56 -11.07 -7.12 5.70
N GLY A 57 -11.33 -5.81 5.82
CA GLY A 57 -11.17 -5.05 7.07
C GLY A 57 -9.72 -4.68 7.42
N ASN A 58 -8.79 -5.00 6.52
CA ASN A 58 -7.35 -4.75 6.62
C ASN A 58 -6.93 -3.39 6.05
N TYR A 59 -7.88 -2.50 5.73
CA TYR A 59 -7.57 -1.18 5.19
C TYR A 59 -8.37 -0.06 5.86
N ARG A 60 -7.67 0.74 6.66
CA ARG A 60 -8.22 1.87 7.43
C ARG A 60 -7.21 3.02 7.42
N CYS A 61 -7.06 3.67 6.27
CA CYS A 61 -6.15 4.81 6.09
C CYS A 61 -6.72 6.09 6.71
N CYS A 62 -5.83 6.95 7.23
CA CYS A 62 -6.19 8.24 7.83
C CYS A 62 -6.03 9.43 6.86
N LEU A 63 -5.61 9.20 5.62
CA LEU A 63 -5.42 10.21 4.58
C LEU A 63 -6.65 10.32 3.65
N GLU A 64 -6.77 11.43 2.94
CA GLU A 64 -7.77 11.56 1.86
C GLU A 64 -7.42 10.69 0.65
N LYS A 65 -6.12 10.67 0.32
CA LYS A 65 -5.55 9.78 -0.69
C LYS A 65 -4.67 8.74 -0.01
N PRO A 66 -4.99 7.45 -0.18
CA PRO A 66 -4.14 6.34 0.24
C PRO A 66 -2.65 6.50 -0.11
N CYS A 67 -1.79 6.38 0.90
CA CYS A 67 -0.34 6.30 0.72
C CYS A 67 0.11 4.89 0.28
N ILE A 68 1.35 4.76 -0.22
CA ILE A 68 1.88 3.45 -0.65
C ILE A 68 2.31 2.59 0.54
N TYR A 69 2.72 3.21 1.65
CA TYR A 69 3.12 2.46 2.84
C TYR A 69 2.00 1.55 3.36
N CYS A 70 0.72 1.93 3.26
CA CYS A 70 -0.38 1.03 3.67
C CYS A 70 -0.35 -0.36 2.98
N ILE A 71 0.35 -0.50 1.84
CA ILE A 71 0.54 -1.78 1.14
C ILE A 71 1.93 -2.37 1.44
N GLU A 72 2.96 -1.53 1.52
CA GLU A 72 4.35 -1.97 1.64
C GLU A 72 4.79 -2.25 3.08
N LYS A 73 4.35 -1.42 4.04
CA LYS A 73 4.82 -1.40 5.43
C LYS A 73 3.72 -0.98 6.38
N THR A 74 3.46 -1.78 7.42
CA THR A 74 2.53 -1.39 8.49
C THR A 74 3.30 -0.89 9.72
N PRO A 75 3.23 0.41 10.09
CA PRO A 75 3.97 0.88 11.27
C PRO A 75 3.28 0.50 12.58
N GLY A 76 4.10 0.20 13.58
CA GLY A 76 3.65 -0.44 14.83
C GLY A 76 3.44 -1.96 14.74
N HIS A 77 3.49 -2.58 13.54
CA HIS A 77 2.96 -3.94 13.30
C HIS A 77 3.82 -4.89 12.43
N GLY A 78 5.09 -4.60 12.18
CA GLY A 78 5.99 -5.53 11.46
C GLY A 78 5.66 -5.72 9.96
N GLU A 79 6.15 -6.82 9.37
CA GLU A 79 5.77 -7.23 8.01
C GLU A 79 4.31 -7.74 8.01
N GLY A 80 3.40 -7.07 7.30
CA GLY A 80 2.04 -7.57 7.16
C GLY A 80 0.98 -6.52 6.81
N ALA A 81 0.66 -6.49 5.51
CA ALA A 81 -0.60 -6.24 4.77
C ALA A 81 -1.87 -5.66 5.44
N ALA A 82 -1.82 -4.93 6.56
CA ALA A 82 -3.00 -4.30 7.14
C ALA A 82 -2.74 -2.84 7.51
N CYS A 83 -3.49 -1.89 6.96
CA CYS A 83 -3.38 -0.48 7.33
C CYS A 83 -4.37 -0.15 8.46
N SER A 84 -3.89 0.15 9.67
CA SER A 84 -4.70 0.50 10.85
C SER A 84 -4.62 1.97 11.26
N CYS A 85 -3.92 2.82 10.49
CA CYS A 85 -3.57 4.19 10.91
C CYS A 85 -4.77 5.06 11.32
N LEU A 86 -5.97 4.82 10.79
CA LEU A 86 -7.20 5.47 11.26
C LEU A 86 -7.44 5.21 12.75
N GLU A 87 -7.36 3.96 13.18
CA GLU A 87 -7.54 3.55 14.58
C GLU A 87 -6.45 4.17 15.45
N ASP A 88 -5.20 4.09 15.00
CA ASP A 88 -4.06 4.66 15.71
C ASP A 88 -4.25 6.16 15.95
N VAL A 89 -4.60 6.93 14.92
CA VAL A 89 -4.87 8.37 15.01
C VAL A 89 -5.99 8.65 16.03
N VAL A 90 -7.12 7.96 15.93
CA VAL A 90 -8.28 8.18 16.82
C VAL A 90 -7.94 7.83 18.27
N GLU A 91 -7.09 6.84 18.49
CA GLU A 91 -6.63 6.42 19.82
C GLU A 91 -5.44 7.24 20.33
N GLY A 92 -4.89 8.12 19.49
CA GLY A 92 -3.77 9.01 19.85
C GLY A 92 -2.40 8.34 19.79
N ARG A 93 -2.29 7.21 19.10
CA ARG A 93 -1.02 6.59 18.69
C ARG A 93 -0.57 7.14 17.34
N HIS A 94 0.74 7.20 17.13
CA HIS A 94 1.29 7.72 15.89
C HIS A 94 0.89 6.86 14.67
N PRO A 95 0.50 7.48 13.53
CA PRO A 95 0.34 6.74 12.28
C PRO A 95 1.71 6.45 11.62
N CYS A 96 1.71 5.90 10.41
CA CYS A 96 2.94 5.71 9.65
C CYS A 96 3.67 7.03 9.35
N GLY A 97 4.99 6.96 9.16
CA GLY A 97 5.79 8.15 8.84
C GLY A 97 5.32 8.90 7.59
N GLU A 98 4.86 8.17 6.57
CA GLU A 98 4.27 8.78 5.36
C GLU A 98 2.96 9.53 5.68
N CYS A 99 2.08 8.94 6.51
CA CYS A 99 0.88 9.63 6.98
C CYS A 99 1.22 10.87 7.81
N ILE A 100 2.23 10.83 8.68
CA ILE A 100 2.64 12.02 9.45
C ILE A 100 3.03 13.16 8.51
N GLY A 101 3.86 12.88 7.50
CA GLY A 101 4.26 13.87 6.50
C GLY A 101 3.06 14.46 5.76
N GLU A 102 2.25 13.60 5.14
CA GLU A 102 1.04 13.98 4.39
C GLU A 102 0.04 14.76 5.26
N ILE A 103 -0.14 14.38 6.53
CA ILE A 103 -1.00 15.10 7.46
C ILE A 103 -0.46 16.52 7.70
N LEU A 104 0.84 16.68 7.92
CA LEU A 104 1.46 17.99 8.15
C LEU A 104 1.47 18.85 6.88
N GLU A 105 1.33 18.24 5.69
CA GLU A 105 1.18 18.94 4.42
C GLU A 105 -0.27 19.36 4.13
N GLY A 106 -1.26 18.70 4.73
CA GLY A 106 -2.69 18.99 4.58
C GLY A 106 -3.48 17.93 3.82
N HIS A 107 -2.93 16.72 3.65
CA HIS A 107 -3.52 15.62 2.89
C HIS A 107 -4.17 14.53 3.76
N GLY A 108 -4.23 14.76 5.08
CA GLY A 108 -4.99 13.96 6.02
C GLY A 108 -6.50 14.06 5.81
N ASN A 109 -7.24 13.03 6.19
CA ASN A 109 -8.69 13.09 6.18
C ASN A 109 -9.19 14.17 7.15
N LYS A 110 -9.79 15.25 6.62
CA LYS A 110 -10.25 16.40 7.40
C LYS A 110 -11.18 16.07 8.57
N PHE A 111 -11.94 14.97 8.49
CA PHE A 111 -12.83 14.53 9.57
C PHE A 111 -12.07 13.99 10.79
N LEU A 112 -10.78 13.67 10.61
CA LEU A 112 -9.88 13.21 11.66
C LEU A 112 -8.99 14.33 12.21
N ALA A 113 -9.07 15.55 11.67
CA ALA A 113 -8.14 16.63 11.97
C ALA A 113 -7.99 16.91 13.47
N LYS A 114 -9.08 16.81 14.24
CA LYS A 114 -9.06 16.98 15.70
C LYS A 114 -8.19 15.98 16.46
N TYR A 115 -7.79 14.86 15.85
CA TYR A 115 -6.97 13.81 16.47
C TYR A 115 -5.49 13.89 16.09
N PHE A 116 -5.15 14.51 14.96
CA PHE A 116 -3.81 14.45 14.37
C PHE A 116 -2.71 14.97 15.27
N ALA A 117 -2.94 16.10 15.94
CA ALA A 117 -1.88 16.73 16.73
C ALA A 117 -1.42 15.85 17.88
N ARG A 118 -2.35 15.18 18.56
CA ARG A 118 -2.04 14.25 19.65
C ARG A 118 -1.34 13.00 19.16
N SER A 119 -1.84 12.38 18.09
CA SER A 119 -1.21 11.17 17.53
C SER A 119 0.20 11.44 17.02
N ILE A 120 0.44 12.59 16.38
CA ILE A 120 1.79 12.93 15.89
C ILE A 120 2.73 13.22 17.06
N ALA A 121 2.26 13.97 18.07
CA ALA A 121 3.05 14.31 19.25
C ALA A 121 3.48 13.09 20.09
N GLU A 122 2.83 11.95 19.93
CA GLU A 122 3.21 10.70 20.59
C GLU A 122 4.56 10.18 20.10
N GLU A 123 4.84 10.28 18.80
CA GLU A 123 6.13 9.89 18.21
C GLU A 123 7.16 11.03 18.26
N VAL A 124 6.75 12.27 17.92
CA VAL A 124 7.73 13.37 17.76
C VAL A 124 8.07 14.09 19.07
N GLY A 125 7.29 13.88 20.13
CA GLY A 125 7.49 14.50 21.45
C GLY A 125 6.32 15.40 21.88
N LYS A 126 5.89 15.24 23.14
CA LYS A 126 4.75 15.97 23.72
C LYS A 126 5.00 17.47 23.84
N GLU A 127 6.25 17.88 23.95
CA GLU A 127 6.68 19.28 23.96
C GLU A 127 6.31 20.02 22.67
N TYR A 128 6.16 19.30 21.55
CA TYR A 128 5.77 19.89 20.26
C TYR A 128 4.26 19.93 20.05
N LEU A 129 3.45 19.36 20.96
CA LEU A 129 1.99 19.26 20.79
C LEU A 129 1.35 20.62 20.48
N LYS A 130 1.76 21.68 21.19
CA LYS A 130 1.22 23.03 20.95
C LYS A 130 1.53 23.52 19.54
N THR A 131 2.76 23.30 19.05
CA THR A 131 3.18 23.67 17.70
C THR A 131 2.43 22.87 16.65
N ILE A 132 2.29 21.56 16.85
CA ILE A 132 1.56 20.69 15.91
C ILE A 132 0.09 21.08 15.85
N LYS A 133 -0.55 21.43 16.99
CA LYS A 133 -1.93 21.94 16.98
C LYS A 133 -2.09 23.19 16.11
N GLN A 134 -1.10 24.08 16.10
CA GLN A 134 -1.12 25.26 15.23
C GLN A 134 -0.98 24.88 13.75
N ILE A 135 -0.11 23.93 13.42
CA ILE A 135 0.05 23.44 12.03
C ILE A 135 -1.26 22.81 11.55
N VAL A 136 -1.86 21.93 12.35
CA VAL A 136 -3.14 21.28 12.02
C VAL A 136 -4.26 22.31 11.88
N ALA A 137 -4.34 23.30 12.78
CA ALA A 137 -5.33 24.37 12.67
C ALA A 137 -5.22 25.13 11.35
N GLN A 138 -3.99 25.45 10.94
CA GLN A 138 -3.72 26.13 9.67
C GLN A 138 -4.05 25.25 8.45
N LYS A 139 -3.68 23.96 8.48
CA LYS A 139 -3.81 23.05 7.33
C LYS A 139 -5.22 22.57 7.10
N TYR A 140 -6.02 22.43 8.16
CA TYR A 140 -7.36 21.85 8.10
C TYR A 140 -8.48 22.83 8.45
N GLU A 141 -8.15 24.10 8.71
CA GLU A 141 -9.10 25.16 9.04
C GLU A 141 -9.98 24.82 10.27
N ILE A 142 -9.39 24.17 11.28
CA ILE A 142 -10.04 23.84 12.56
C ILE A 142 -9.44 24.65 13.71
N ALA A 143 -10.25 25.02 14.70
CA ALA A 143 -9.74 25.74 15.86
C ALA A 143 -8.78 24.88 16.69
N VAL A 144 -7.81 25.49 17.37
CA VAL A 144 -6.83 24.79 18.22
C VAL A 144 -7.54 24.12 19.41
N GLU A 145 -8.61 24.75 19.88
CA GLU A 145 -9.43 24.33 21.01
C GLU A 145 -10.31 23.13 20.68
N GLU A 146 -10.60 22.89 19.39
CA GLU A 146 -11.37 21.74 18.91
C GLU A 146 -10.52 20.46 18.78
N GLN A 147 -9.20 20.61 18.85
CA GLN A 147 -8.26 19.49 18.77
C GLN A 147 -8.09 18.83 20.15
N ILE A 148 -8.17 17.50 20.17
CA ILE A 148 -8.09 16.65 21.37
C ILE A 148 -6.62 16.37 21.66
#